data_AF-S6TKQ8-F1
#
_entry.id   AF-S6TKQ8-F1
#
_cell.length_a   1.000
_cell.length_b   1.000
_cell.length_c   1.000
_cell.angle_alpha   90.00
_cell.angle_beta   90.00
_cell.angle_gamma   90.00
#
_symmetry.space_group_name_H-M   'P 1'
#
loop_
_entity.id
_entity.type
_entity.pdbx_description
1 polymer ?
#
loop_
_entity_poly.entity_id
_entity_poly.type
_entity_poly.pdbx_seq_one_letter_code
_entity_poly.pdbx_strand_id
1 'polypeptide(L)' 'MNTVDRDASQALLEQVNQALQDNTPLRIRGGNSKAFLGREVAGIPLDTRAHRGIVSY' A
#
# COMPACT_ATOMS: atom_id res chain seq x y z
N MET A 1 -2.18 -19.68 10.43
CA MET A 1 -1.75 -18.42 11.07
C MET A 1 -2.98 -17.53 11.23
N ASN A 2 -3.39 -17.20 12.45
CA ASN A 2 -4.52 -16.28 12.69
C ASN A 2 -4.02 -14.84 12.50
N THR A 3 -4.27 -14.23 11.35
CA THR A 3 -3.84 -12.83 11.11
C THR A 3 -4.86 -11.89 11.73
N VAL A 4 -4.44 -11.17 12.78
CA VAL A 4 -5.26 -10.16 13.47
C VAL A 4 -5.58 -9.00 12.52
N ASP A 5 -6.80 -8.48 12.61
CA ASP A 5 -7.23 -7.24 11.96
C ASP A 5 -6.27 -6.11 12.32
N ARG A 6 -5.96 -5.25 11.35
CA ARG A 6 -5.02 -4.14 11.52
C ARG A 6 -5.47 -2.97 10.66
N ASP A 7 -5.79 -1.88 11.32
CA ASP A 7 -5.91 -0.59 10.67
C ASP A 7 -4.51 0.01 10.48
N ALA A 8 -4.07 0.13 9.23
CA ALA A 8 -2.85 0.85 8.86
C ALA A 8 -3.13 2.16 8.09
N SER A 9 -4.36 2.70 8.17
CA SER A 9 -4.77 3.88 7.38
C SER A 9 -3.88 5.08 7.64
N GLN A 10 -3.54 5.36 8.90
CA GLN A 10 -2.68 6.49 9.26
C GLN A 10 -1.29 6.39 8.61
N ALA A 11 -0.64 5.21 8.68
CA ALA A 11 0.68 5.00 8.10
C ALA A 11 0.65 5.08 6.57
N LEU A 12 -0.40 4.55 5.93
CA LEU A 12 -0.59 4.66 4.48
C LEU A 12 -0.80 6.11 4.06
N LEU A 13 -1.62 6.86 4.80
CA LEU A 13 -1.86 8.29 4.55
C LEU A 13 -0.58 9.13 4.70
N GLU A 14 0.22 8.86 5.73
CA GLU A 14 1.51 9.52 5.93
C GLU A 14 2.43 9.31 4.72
N GLN A 15 2.57 8.05 4.26
CA GLN A 15 3.40 7.75 3.09
C GLN A 15 2.89 8.42 1.80
N VAL A 16 1.56 8.47 1.60
CA VAL A 16 0.97 9.16 0.46
C VAL A 16 1.21 10.66 0.52
N ASN A 17 0.99 11.28 1.69
CA ASN A 17 1.20 12.71 1.87
C ASN A 17 2.66 13.10 1.66
N GLN A 18 3.61 12.31 2.14
CA GLN A 18 5.04 12.53 1.90
C GLN A 18 5.36 12.46 0.40
N ALA A 19 4.89 11.42 -0.29
CA ALA A 19 5.13 11.27 -1.72
C ALA A 19 4.52 12.40 -2.56
N LEU A 20 3.34 12.91 -2.15
CA LEU A 20 2.72 14.07 -2.77
C LEU A 20 3.56 15.34 -2.58
N GLN A 21 4.05 15.59 -1.37
CA GLN A 21 4.95 16.72 -1.09
C GLN A 21 6.23 16.66 -1.93
N ASP A 22 6.79 15.45 -2.08
CA ASP A 22 8.04 15.21 -2.79
C ASP A 22 7.86 15.02 -4.31
N ASN A 23 6.64 15.14 -4.83
CA ASN A 23 6.30 14.82 -6.23
C ASN A 23 6.83 13.45 -6.67
N THR A 24 6.85 12.49 -5.75
CA THR A 24 7.43 11.17 -5.95
C THR A 24 6.34 10.18 -6.35
N PRO A 25 6.46 9.48 -7.49
CA PRO A 25 5.48 8.49 -7.90
C PRO A 25 5.44 7.30 -6.93
N LEU A 26 4.23 6.85 -6.59
CA LEU A 26 3.99 5.65 -5.79
C LEU A 26 3.53 4.48 -6.66
N ARG A 27 4.05 3.30 -6.35
CA ARG A 27 3.64 2.02 -6.93
C ARG A 27 2.81 1.24 -5.90
N ILE A 28 1.49 1.34 -6.00
CA ILE A 28 0.56 0.68 -5.09
C ILE A 28 0.53 -0.83 -5.35
N ARG A 29 0.69 -1.64 -4.29
CA ARG A 29 0.62 -3.10 -4.41
C ARG A 29 -0.03 -3.75 -3.18
N GLY A 30 -0.76 -4.83 -3.42
CA GLY A 30 -1.15 -5.79 -2.39
C GLY A 30 -0.15 -6.94 -2.32
N GLY A 31 -0.62 -8.18 -2.56
CA GLY A 31 0.21 -9.39 -2.64
C GLY A 31 1.28 -9.40 -3.73
N ASN A 32 1.22 -8.48 -4.71
CA ASN A 32 2.14 -8.37 -5.83
C ASN A 32 2.29 -9.67 -6.67
N SER A 33 1.35 -10.62 -6.54
CA SER A 33 1.40 -11.92 -7.22
C SER A 33 1.16 -11.82 -8.73
N LYS A 34 0.70 -10.65 -9.21
CA LYS A 34 0.44 -10.35 -10.62
C LYS A 34 1.42 -9.34 -11.21
N ALA A 35 2.58 -9.12 -10.57
CA ALA A 35 3.59 -8.18 -11.07
C ALA A 35 4.10 -8.50 -12.49
N PHE A 36 3.93 -9.74 -12.94
CA PHE A 36 4.27 -10.18 -14.31
C PHE A 36 3.21 -9.79 -15.36
N LEU A 37 2.03 -9.33 -14.95
CA LEU A 37 0.98 -8.87 -15.87
C LEU A 37 1.16 -7.37 -16.12
N GLY A 38 1.29 -6.99 -17.38
CA GLY A 38 1.37 -5.58 -17.80
C GLY A 38 2.80 -5.05 -17.92
N ARG A 39 2.92 -3.72 -17.87
CA ARG A 39 4.21 -3.01 -17.99
C ARG A 39 4.83 -2.79 -16.61
N GLU A 40 6.14 -2.59 -16.58
CA GLU A 40 6.80 -2.12 -15.37
C GLU A 40 6.23 -0.76 -14.96
N VAL A 41 5.95 -0.61 -13.66
CA VAL A 41 5.47 0.63 -13.07
C VAL A 41 6.58 1.20 -12.19
N ALA A 42 7.09 2.37 -12.57
CA ALA A 42 8.06 3.10 -11.77
C ALA A 42 7.41 3.70 -10.51
N GLY A 43 8.19 3.87 -9.45
CA GLY A 43 7.77 4.52 -8.21
C GLY A 43 8.05 3.70 -6.95
N ILE A 44 7.92 4.36 -5.81
CA ILE A 44 8.19 3.77 -4.50
C ILE A 44 7.04 2.83 -4.12
N PRO A 45 7.29 1.59 -3.67
CA PRO A 45 6.23 0.68 -3.27
C PRO A 45 5.38 1.23 -2.11
N LEU A 46 4.06 1.26 -2.30
CA LEU A 46 3.05 1.45 -1.26
C LEU A 46 2.36 0.08 -1.03
N ASP A 47 2.71 -0.61 0.06
CA ASP A 47 2.20 -1.96 0.37
C ASP A 47 0.94 -1.90 1.23
N THR A 48 -0.20 -2.23 0.64
CA THR A 48 -1.50 -2.13 1.32
C THR A 48 -1.79 -3.29 2.27
N ARG A 49 -0.97 -4.36 2.27
CA ARG A 49 -1.23 -5.57 3.09
C ARG A 49 -1.14 -5.34 4.60
N ALA A 50 -0.53 -4.23 5.01
CA ALA A 50 -0.52 -3.82 6.41
C ALA A 50 -1.93 -3.45 6.90
N HIS A 51 -2.79 -2.94 6.02
CA HIS A 51 -4.19 -2.63 6.30
C HIS A 51 -5.05 -3.85 5.94
N ARG A 52 -5.59 -4.55 6.94
CA ARG A 52 -6.27 -5.84 6.75
C ARG A 52 -7.35 -6.06 7.81
N GLY A 53 -8.32 -6.90 7.49
CA GLY A 53 -9.40 -7.25 8.43
C GLY A 53 -10.59 -6.29 8.37
N ILE A 54 -11.54 -6.46 9.30
CA ILE A 54 -12.69 -5.56 9.46
C ILE A 54 -12.29 -4.49 10.48
N VAL A 55 -11.98 -3.29 10.00
CA VAL A 55 -11.42 -2.19 10.83
C VAL A 55 -12.45 -1.14 11.23
N SER A 56 -13.68 -1.22 10.72
CA SER A 56 -14.82 -0.34 11.05
C SER A 56 -16.14 -1.09 10.82
N TYR A 57 -17.19 -0.73 11.58
CA TYR A 57 -18.57 -1.24 11.45
C TYR A 57 -19.54 -0.07 11.20
#